data_AF-A0AA49JXZ1-F1
#
_entry.id   AF-A0AA49JXZ1-F1
#
_cell.length_a   1.000
_cell.length_b   1.000
_cell.length_c   1.000
_cell.angle_alpha   90.00
_cell.angle_beta   90.00
_cell.angle_gamma   90.00
#
_symmetry.space_group_name_H-M   'P 1'
#
loop_
_entity.id
_entity.type
_entity.pdbx_description
1 polymer ?
#
loop_
_entity_poly.entity_id
_entity_poly.type
_entity_poly.pdbx_seq_one_letter_code
_entity_poly.pdbx_strand_id
1 'polypeptide(L)'
;MMHDPLDSRNETATPSADARVPAQAEPQATDREVPLASRELPSAVHAWLDGEASTDSLAGAEREVALWTQINAETGRRRRMTTPAHVPVQILAKLADD
;
A
#
# COMPACT_ATOMS: atom_id res chain seq x y z
N MET A 1 14.84 -26.87 -27.37
CA MET A 1 13.86 -27.25 -26.33
C MET A 1 14.26 -26.54 -25.06
N MET A 2 13.52 -25.51 -24.67
CA MET A 2 13.67 -24.86 -23.37
C MET A 2 12.56 -25.41 -22.46
N HIS A 3 12.91 -25.86 -21.26
CA HIS A 3 11.94 -26.30 -20.25
C HIS A 3 11.38 -25.06 -19.53
N ASP A 4 10.06 -24.95 -19.50
CA ASP A 4 9.30 -23.94 -18.76
C ASP A 4 9.00 -24.48 -17.34
N PRO A 5 9.44 -23.84 -16.25
CA PRO A 5 9.19 -24.30 -14.89
C PRO A 5 7.92 -23.67 -14.32
N LEU A 6 6.75 -24.00 -14.87
CA LEU A 6 5.46 -23.65 -14.25
C LEU A 6 4.47 -24.83 -14.13
N ASP A 7 4.89 -26.03 -14.47
CA ASP A 7 4.03 -27.22 -14.40
C ASP A 7 4.33 -28.03 -13.13
N SER A 8 3.89 -27.53 -11.98
CA SER A 8 3.94 -28.29 -10.71
C SER A 8 2.91 -27.79 -9.71
N ARG A 9 1.66 -27.64 -10.14
CA ARG A 9 0.52 -27.65 -9.23
C ARG A 9 -0.66 -28.29 -9.94
N ASN A 10 -0.96 -29.53 -9.55
CA ASN A 10 -2.24 -29.93 -8.99
C ASN A 10 -2.71 -31.29 -9.50
N GLU A 11 -2.32 -32.39 -8.84
CA GLU A 11 -3.11 -33.62 -8.89
C GLU A 11 -3.14 -34.28 -7.50
N THR A 12 -4.36 -34.70 -7.13
CA THR A 12 -4.79 -35.41 -5.90
C THR A 12 -4.98 -34.61 -4.61
N ALA A 13 -6.10 -33.90 -4.52
CA ALA A 13 -6.84 -33.79 -3.27
C ALA A 13 -8.36 -33.78 -3.55
N THR A 14 -8.98 -34.96 -3.46
CA THR A 14 -10.43 -35.12 -3.32
C THR A 14 -10.89 -34.38 -2.05
N PRO A 15 -11.93 -33.51 -2.09
CA PRO A 15 -12.47 -32.94 -0.86
C PRO A 15 -13.33 -34.00 -0.15
N SER A 16 -12.79 -34.57 0.93
CA SER A 16 -13.59 -35.38 1.86
C SER A 16 -14.55 -34.45 2.62
N ALA A 17 -15.83 -34.58 2.34
CA ALA A 17 -16.90 -33.97 3.10
C ALA A 17 -17.04 -34.69 4.45
N ASP A 18 -16.25 -34.30 5.46
CA ASP A 18 -16.69 -34.21 6.86
C ASP A 18 -15.51 -33.83 7.75
N ALA A 19 -15.46 -32.56 8.15
CA ALA A 19 -14.86 -32.08 9.39
C ALA A 19 -15.11 -30.58 9.44
N ARG A 20 -16.30 -30.18 9.88
CA ARG A 20 -16.54 -28.78 10.26
C ARG A 20 -15.71 -28.52 11.51
N VAL A 21 -14.44 -28.12 11.33
CA VAL A 21 -13.57 -27.64 12.40
C VAL A 21 -14.32 -26.49 13.07
N PRO A 22 -14.60 -26.54 14.38
CA PRO A 22 -15.22 -25.40 15.06
C PRO A 22 -14.33 -24.20 14.85
N ALA A 23 -14.91 -23.09 14.37
CA ALA A 23 -14.21 -21.84 14.11
C ALA A 23 -13.35 -21.51 15.34
N GLN A 24 -12.05 -21.75 15.22
CA GLN A 24 -11.10 -21.29 16.21
C GLN A 24 -11.27 -19.78 16.22
N ALA A 25 -11.71 -19.24 17.36
CA ALA A 25 -11.92 -17.81 17.54
C ALA A 25 -10.75 -17.07 16.89
N GLU A 26 -11.04 -16.21 15.91
CA GLU A 26 -9.99 -15.44 15.26
C GLU A 26 -9.20 -14.71 16.37
N PRO A 27 -7.86 -14.82 16.36
CA PRO A 27 -7.07 -14.11 17.35
C PRO A 27 -7.45 -12.63 17.25
N GLN A 28 -8.00 -12.09 18.34
CA GLN A 28 -8.38 -10.68 18.41
C GLN A 28 -7.18 -9.87 17.92
N ALA A 29 -7.39 -9.13 16.82
CA ALA A 29 -6.42 -8.21 16.25
C ALA A 29 -6.16 -7.10 17.27
N THR A 30 -5.37 -7.43 18.27
CA THR A 30 -4.86 -6.49 19.24
C THR A 30 -3.90 -5.63 18.44
N ASP A 31 -4.19 -4.33 18.36
CA ASP A 31 -3.30 -3.36 17.74
C ASP A 31 -2.00 -3.33 18.55
N ARG A 32 -1.05 -4.17 18.15
CA ARG A 32 0.28 -4.23 18.75
C ARG A 32 1.05 -3.12 18.10
N GLU A 33 1.06 -1.95 18.73
CA GLU A 33 1.91 -0.85 18.28
C GLU A 33 3.35 -1.34 18.20
N VAL A 34 3.85 -1.44 16.98
CA VAL A 34 5.24 -1.77 16.71
C VAL A 34 6.02 -0.47 16.90
N PRO A 35 7.02 -0.43 17.79
CA PRO A 35 7.89 0.73 17.89
C PRO A 35 8.55 0.97 16.53
N LEU A 36 8.07 1.97 15.80
CA LEU A 36 8.75 2.45 14.63
C LEU A 36 10.05 3.07 15.14
N ALA A 37 11.19 2.69 14.58
CA ALA A 37 12.42 3.40 14.85
C ALA A 37 12.17 4.87 14.50
N SER A 38 12.08 5.73 15.52
CA SER A 38 11.94 7.17 15.34
C SER A 38 13.17 7.66 14.60
N ARG A 39 13.07 7.70 13.27
CA ARG A 39 14.01 8.47 12.47
C ARG A 39 13.58 9.91 12.68
N GLU A 40 14.24 10.59 13.61
CA GLU A 40 14.13 12.04 13.71
C GLU A 40 14.49 12.60 12.34
N LEU A 41 13.46 13.05 11.62
CA LEU A 41 13.66 13.86 10.43
C LEU A 41 14.32 15.15 10.92
N PRO A 42 15.45 15.57 10.31
CA PRO A 42 16.09 16.82 10.71
C PRO A 42 15.04 17.93 10.70
N SER A 43 14.99 18.77 11.74
CA SER A 43 14.03 19.86 11.86
C SER A 43 14.00 20.78 10.62
N ALA A 44 15.13 20.89 9.92
CA ALA A 44 15.27 21.59 8.65
C ALA A 44 14.37 21.01 7.54
N VAL A 45 14.19 19.69 7.46
CA VAL A 45 13.29 19.06 6.47
C VAL A 45 11.85 19.46 6.73
N HIS A 46 11.41 19.50 7.99
CA HIS A 46 10.06 19.95 8.34
C HIS A 46 9.84 21.42 7.98
N ALA A 47 10.75 22.30 8.39
CA ALA A 47 10.69 23.71 8.02
C ALA A 47 10.67 23.92 6.50
N TRP A 48 11.41 23.11 5.74
CA TRP A 48 11.36 23.14 4.28
C TRP A 48 10.02 22.69 3.69
N LEU A 49 9.43 21.62 4.23
CA LEU A 49 8.11 21.15 3.80
C LEU A 49 7.01 22.15 4.09
N ASP A 50 7.14 22.89 5.20
CA ASP A 50 6.24 23.96 5.60
C ASP A 50 6.46 25.25 4.78
N GLY A 51 7.56 25.34 4.03
CA GLY A 51 7.94 26.52 3.24
C GLY A 51 8.68 27.61 4.03
N GLU A 52 8.99 27.35 5.29
CA GLU A 52 9.69 28.26 6.21
C GLU A 52 11.23 28.22 6.04
N ALA A 53 11.76 27.25 5.27
CA ALA A 53 13.18 27.14 4.98
C ALA A 53 13.45 26.85 3.49
N SER A 54 14.59 27.33 2.98
CA SER A 54 15.04 27.04 1.61
C SER A 54 15.72 25.68 1.51
N THR A 55 15.86 25.17 0.29
CA THR A 55 16.58 23.91 0.01
C THR A 55 18.05 23.96 0.42
N ASP A 56 18.65 25.15 0.52
CA ASP A 56 20.05 25.32 0.93
C ASP A 56 20.27 24.93 2.41
N SER A 57 19.20 24.93 3.22
CA SER A 57 19.24 24.51 4.63
C SER A 57 19.29 23.00 4.83
N LEU A 58 19.21 22.20 3.76
CA LEU A 58 18.98 20.74 3.78
C LEU A 58 20.25 19.91 3.52
N ALA A 59 21.42 20.39 3.93
CA ALA A 59 22.67 19.65 3.76
C ALA A 59 22.58 18.26 4.43
N GLY A 60 22.82 17.19 3.66
CA GLY A 60 22.76 15.80 4.15
C GLY A 60 21.36 15.18 4.18
N ALA A 61 20.33 15.87 3.67
CA ALA A 61 18.95 15.38 3.57
C ALA A 61 18.52 15.11 2.11
N GLU A 62 19.46 14.74 1.24
CA GLU A 62 19.21 14.59 -0.20
C GLU A 62 18.18 13.48 -0.49
N ARG A 63 18.15 12.43 0.35
CA ARG A 63 17.19 11.33 0.21
C ARG A 63 15.77 11.78 0.55
N GLU A 64 15.63 12.57 1.60
CA GLU A 64 14.36 13.13 2.06
C GLU A 64 13.81 14.10 1.00
N VAL A 65 14.66 14.97 0.45
CA VAL A 65 14.29 15.90 -0.63
C VAL A 65 13.81 15.13 -1.87
N ALA A 66 14.55 14.09 -2.29
CA ALA A 66 14.17 13.27 -3.44
C ALA A 66 12.82 12.56 -3.21
N LEU A 67 12.63 11.99 -2.01
CA LEU A 67 11.38 11.34 -1.63
C LEU A 67 10.20 12.31 -1.71
N TRP A 68 10.31 13.47 -1.07
CA TRP A 68 9.22 14.45 -1.04
C TRP A 68 8.92 15.05 -2.40
N THR A 69 9.95 15.21 -3.25
CA THR A 69 9.78 15.62 -4.65
C THR A 69 8.96 14.59 -5.43
N GLN A 70 9.26 13.29 -5.26
CA GLN A 70 8.51 12.21 -5.90
C GLN A 70 7.06 12.15 -5.40
N ILE A 71 6.85 12.28 -4.09
CA ILE A 71 5.50 12.30 -3.48
C ILE A 71 4.69 13.46 -4.04
N ASN A 72 5.27 14.65 -4.14
CA ASN A 72 4.56 15.82 -4.66
C ASN A 72 4.18 15.65 -6.13
N ALA A 73 5.10 15.13 -6.96
CA ALA A 73 4.83 14.84 -8.36
C ALA A 73 3.68 13.82 -8.54
N GLU A 74 3.69 12.74 -7.77
CA GLU A 74 2.66 11.70 -7.82
C GLU A 74 1.32 12.20 -7.28
N THR A 75 1.32 12.94 -6.17
CA THR A 75 0.13 13.58 -5.62
C THR A 75 -0.49 14.54 -6.62
N GLY A 76 0.34 15.33 -7.30
CA GLY A 76 -0.09 16.21 -8.39
C GLY A 76 -0.74 15.44 -9.53
N ARG A 77 -0.19 14.29 -9.95
CA ARG A 77 -0.82 13.42 -10.96
C ARG A 77 -2.18 12.92 -10.50
N ARG A 78 -2.25 12.37 -9.28
CA ARG A 78 -3.49 11.82 -8.72
C ARG A 78 -4.59 12.86 -8.57
N ARG A 79 -4.26 14.09 -8.15
CA ARG A 79 -5.23 15.20 -8.07
C ARG A 79 -5.87 15.55 -9.41
N ARG A 80 -5.18 15.28 -10.53
CA ARG A 80 -5.70 15.53 -11.88
C ARG A 80 -6.45 14.33 -12.46
N MET A 81 -6.32 13.15 -11.87
CA MET A 81 -7.05 11.97 -12.33
C MET A 81 -8.53 12.11 -11.98
N THR A 82 -9.38 11.90 -12.98
CA THR A 82 -10.82 11.86 -12.81
C THR A 82 -11.30 10.44 -13.02
N THR A 83 -12.18 9.97 -12.12
CA THR A 83 -12.81 8.66 -12.27
C THR A 83 -13.66 8.63 -13.55
N PRO A 84 -13.45 7.66 -14.46
CA PRO A 84 -14.28 7.54 -15.65
C PRO A 84 -15.76 7.35 -15.32
N ALA A 85 -16.66 7.99 -16.08
CA ALA A 85 -18.09 8.07 -15.75
C ALA A 85 -18.81 6.72 -15.62
N HIS A 86 -18.31 5.68 -16.28
CA HIS A 86 -18.90 4.32 -16.21
C HIS A 86 -18.49 3.53 -14.96
N VAL A 87 -17.40 3.92 -14.29
CA VAL A 87 -16.87 3.17 -13.13
C VAL A 87 -17.85 3.16 -11.96
N PRO A 88 -18.48 4.28 -11.56
CA PRO A 88 -19.49 4.26 -10.49
C PRO A 88 -20.68 3.34 -10.80
N VAL A 89 -21.15 3.33 -12.05
CA VAL A 89 -22.27 2.48 -12.48
C VAL A 89 -21.90 1.00 -12.35
N GLN A 90 -20.69 0.62 -12.78
CA GLN A 90 -20.22 -0.76 -12.66
C GLN A 90 -20.05 -1.20 -11.20
N ILE A 91 -19.55 -0.31 -10.33
CA ILE A 91 -19.42 -0.59 -8.89
C ILE A 91 -20.80 -0.86 -8.26
N LEU A 92 -21.79 -0.01 -8.54
CA LEU A 92 -23.14 -0.16 -8.00
C LEU A 92 -23.83 -1.43 -8.52
N ALA A 93 -23.65 -1.75 -9.80
CA ALA A 93 -24.17 -3.00 -10.37
C ALA A 93 -23.59 -4.22 -9.64
N LYS A 94 -22.29 -4.20 -9.33
CA LYS A 94 -21.63 -5.30 -8.62
C LYS A 94 -22.05 -5.44 -7.16
N LEU A 95 -22.34 -4.33 -6.48
CA LEU A 95 -22.83 -4.37 -5.10
C LEU A 95 -24.26 -4.92 -4.99
N ALA A 96 -25.06 -4.85 -6.07
CA ALA A 96 -26.43 -5.35 -6.11
C ALA A 96 -26.55 -6.83 -6.51
N ASP A 97 -25.46 -7.44 -6.99
CA ASP A 97 -25.39 -8.85 -7.42
C ASP A 97 -25.05 -9.81 -6.25
N ASP A 98 -24.72 -9.30 -5.05
CA ASP A 98 -24.48 -10.03 -3.79
C ASP A 98 -25.70 -9.93 -2.84
#